data_AF-S4XPH1-F1
#
_entry.id   AF-S4XPH1-F1
#
_cell.length_a   1.000
_cell.length_b   1.000
_cell.length_c   1.000
_cell.angle_alpha   90.00
_cell.angle_beta   90.00
_cell.angle_gamma   90.00
#
_symmetry.space_group_name_H-M   'P 1'
#
loop_
_entity.id
_entity.type
_entity.pdbx_description
1 polymer ?
#
loop_
_entity_poly.entity_id
_entity_poly.type
_entity_poly.pdbx_seq_one_letter_code
_entity_poly.pdbx_strand_id
1 'polypeptide(L)'
;MCGLALGCAACKPAVEPLPAHVRVSIDGAVISPAKADGRQWDGMGTVPAGALTAIGDLLRTAHPAAAAASVAGFAAEAAGAGTEPPEPFGSAELFAGGRSLGRRALDRSGQRDTCTPGWKGPPTWRRVPLAPDVHVSGELIDRDLVSDDVIGRFAIHRDHLVEALRARTVYPVAVGNQAAGQVLFVWIEVWPE
;
A
#
# COMPACT_ATOMS: atom_id res chain seq x y z
N MET A 1 -3.11 -59.86 15.21
CA MET A 1 -3.47 -59.47 13.82
C MET A 1 -3.46 -57.96 13.75
N CYS A 2 -2.66 -57.44 12.82
CA CYS A 2 -2.38 -56.04 12.57
C CYS A 2 -3.56 -55.41 11.81
N GLY A 3 -4.12 -54.30 12.30
CA GLY A 3 -5.10 -53.49 11.59
C GLY A 3 -4.47 -52.14 11.28
N LEU A 4 -3.72 -52.06 10.17
CA LEU A 4 -3.23 -50.81 9.59
C LEU A 4 -4.42 -50.00 9.08
N ALA A 5 -4.74 -48.89 9.75
CA ALA A 5 -5.62 -47.87 9.21
C ALA A 5 -4.87 -47.14 8.09
N LEU A 6 -5.26 -47.42 6.84
CA LEU A 6 -4.85 -46.68 5.65
C LEU A 6 -5.34 -45.23 5.73
N GLY A 7 -4.45 -44.31 5.38
CA GLY A 7 -4.67 -42.88 5.48
C GLY A 7 -5.72 -42.33 4.52
N CYS A 8 -6.40 -41.28 4.97
CA CYS A 8 -6.95 -40.29 4.06
C CYS A 8 -5.89 -39.21 3.85
N ALA A 9 -5.39 -39.15 2.61
CA ALA A 9 -4.64 -38.02 2.10
C ALA A 9 -5.34 -36.71 2.49
N ALA A 10 -4.54 -35.75 2.94
CA ALA A 10 -4.97 -34.39 3.23
C ALA A 10 -5.72 -33.82 2.02
N CYS A 11 -7.05 -33.79 2.07
CA CYS A 11 -7.85 -32.96 1.19
C CYS A 11 -7.46 -31.52 1.48
N LYS A 12 -6.61 -30.93 0.63
CA LYS A 12 -6.44 -29.47 0.59
C LYS A 12 -7.85 -28.88 0.49
N PRO A 13 -8.25 -27.96 1.40
CA PRO A 13 -9.54 -27.30 1.25
C PRO A 13 -9.60 -26.68 -0.14
N ALA A 14 -10.72 -26.90 -0.84
CA ALA A 14 -10.92 -26.35 -2.16
C ALA A 14 -10.77 -24.83 -2.10
N VAL A 15 -9.90 -24.27 -2.95
CA VAL A 15 -9.74 -22.82 -3.06
C VAL A 15 -11.07 -22.27 -3.54
N GLU A 16 -11.69 -21.38 -2.75
CA GLU A 16 -12.93 -20.70 -3.12
C GLU A 16 -12.75 -20.06 -4.52
N PRO A 17 -13.67 -20.31 -5.47
CA PRO A 17 -13.57 -19.73 -6.79
C PRO A 17 -13.61 -18.20 -6.68
N LEU A 18 -12.76 -17.52 -7.46
CA LEU A 18 -12.72 -16.07 -7.48
C LEU A 18 -14.01 -15.52 -8.12
N PRO A 19 -14.57 -14.41 -7.61
CA PRO A 19 -15.71 -13.75 -8.22
C PRO A 19 -15.34 -13.20 -9.60
N ALA A 20 -16.32 -13.09 -10.49
CA ALA A 20 -16.12 -12.55 -11.84
C ALA A 20 -15.70 -11.07 -11.81
N HIS A 21 -16.25 -10.31 -10.87
CA HIS A 21 -15.94 -8.91 -10.66
C HIS A 21 -15.71 -8.61 -9.19
N VAL A 22 -14.97 -7.52 -8.95
CA VAL A 22 -14.71 -6.99 -7.64
C VAL A 22 -14.89 -5.47 -7.61
N ARG A 23 -15.07 -4.95 -6.41
CA ARG A 23 -14.85 -3.55 -6.08
C ARG A 23 -13.42 -3.40 -5.56
N VAL A 24 -12.67 -2.43 -6.10
CA VAL A 24 -11.30 -2.11 -5.66
C VAL A 24 -11.28 -0.67 -5.14
N SER A 25 -10.67 -0.50 -3.98
CA SER A 25 -10.54 0.77 -3.25
C SER A 25 -9.09 0.98 -2.83
N ILE A 26 -8.61 2.22 -2.83
CA ILE A 26 -7.36 2.61 -2.14
C ILE A 26 -7.75 3.45 -0.93
N ASP A 27 -7.33 3.02 0.25
CA ASP A 27 -7.74 3.64 1.52
C ASP A 27 -6.67 4.58 2.09
N GLY A 28 -5.39 4.30 1.80
CA GLY A 28 -4.29 5.08 2.35
C GLY A 28 -2.93 4.56 1.92
N ALA A 29 -1.89 5.13 2.52
CA ALA A 29 -0.51 4.70 2.31
C ALA A 29 0.32 4.86 3.58
N VAL A 30 1.49 4.24 3.58
CA VAL A 30 2.58 4.51 4.51
C VAL A 30 3.75 5.03 3.71
N ILE A 31 4.18 6.24 4.01
CA ILE A 31 5.26 6.96 3.37
C ILE A 31 6.44 6.97 4.34
N SER A 32 7.65 6.82 3.82
CA SER A 32 8.86 6.98 4.61
C SER A 32 8.91 8.39 5.21
N PRO A 33 9.31 8.58 6.47
CA PRO A 33 9.47 9.92 7.02
C PRO A 33 10.57 10.74 6.32
N ALA A 34 11.44 10.08 5.54
CA ALA A 34 12.53 10.72 4.80
C ALA A 34 12.42 10.53 3.29
N LYS A 35 12.99 11.49 2.56
CA LYS A 35 13.41 11.35 1.16
C LYS A 35 14.47 10.26 1.02
N ALA A 36 14.73 9.82 -0.21
CA ALA A 36 15.70 8.75 -0.49
C ALA A 36 17.13 9.04 0.01
N ASP A 37 17.50 10.31 0.19
CA ASP A 37 18.79 10.75 0.70
C ASP A 37 18.82 10.95 2.24
N GLY A 38 17.72 10.63 2.93
CA GLY A 38 17.59 10.75 4.39
C GLY A 38 17.16 12.15 4.87
N ARG A 39 16.99 13.13 3.98
CA ARG A 39 16.41 14.43 4.34
C ARG A 39 14.92 14.29 4.68
N GLN A 40 14.42 15.19 5.52
CA GLN A 40 12.98 15.36 5.73
C GLN A 40 12.30 15.82 4.43
N TRP A 41 10.97 15.69 4.39
CA TRP A 41 10.16 16.06 3.22
C TRP A 41 10.15 17.57 3.03
N ASP A 42 9.68 18.26 4.05
CA ASP A 42 9.70 19.72 4.10
C ASP A 42 10.92 20.22 4.87
N GLY A 43 11.30 21.48 4.69
CA GLY A 43 12.39 22.11 5.44
C GLY A 43 13.81 21.60 5.10
N MET A 44 14.76 21.86 6.00
CA MET A 44 16.21 21.73 5.73
C MET A 44 16.92 20.63 6.53
N GLY A 45 16.20 19.89 7.39
CA GLY A 45 16.78 18.91 8.29
C GLY A 45 17.02 17.51 7.69
N THR A 46 17.31 16.56 8.56
CA THR A 46 17.40 15.14 8.25
C THR A 46 16.60 14.33 9.25
N VAL A 47 15.99 13.24 8.81
CA VAL A 47 15.32 12.32 9.73
C VAL A 47 16.36 11.55 10.54
N PRO A 48 16.15 11.36 11.87
CA PRO A 48 17.06 10.58 12.69
C PRO A 48 17.32 9.18 12.11
N ALA A 49 18.58 8.82 11.92
CA ALA A 49 18.98 7.54 11.32
C ALA A 49 18.44 6.31 12.07
N GLY A 50 18.23 6.43 13.38
CA GLY A 50 17.62 5.38 14.20
C GLY A 50 16.18 5.05 13.79
N ALA A 51 15.37 6.06 13.41
CA ALA A 51 14.01 5.84 12.93
C ALA A 51 14.00 5.11 11.58
N LEU A 52 14.88 5.50 10.67
CA LEU A 52 15.03 4.85 9.36
C LEU A 52 15.52 3.41 9.49
N THR A 53 16.43 3.16 10.44
CA THR A 53 16.94 1.82 10.73
C THR A 53 15.85 0.92 11.31
N ALA A 54 15.05 1.40 12.25
CA ALA A 54 13.92 0.66 12.82
C ALA A 54 12.89 0.25 11.76
N ILE A 55 12.54 1.17 10.85
CA ILE A 55 11.66 0.88 9.70
C ILE A 55 12.30 -0.18 8.80
N GLY A 56 13.58 -0.02 8.45
CA GLY A 56 14.31 -0.97 7.61
C GLY A 56 14.43 -2.37 8.21
N ASP A 57 14.63 -2.48 9.53
CA ASP A 57 14.66 -3.76 10.26
C ASP A 57 13.32 -4.48 10.20
N LEU A 58 12.20 -3.77 10.41
CA LEU A 58 10.87 -4.33 10.31
C LEU A 58 10.57 -4.85 8.90
N LEU A 59 10.89 -4.06 7.88
CA LEU A 59 10.68 -4.44 6.48
C LEU A 59 11.48 -5.68 6.07
N ARG A 60 12.64 -5.94 6.71
CA ARG A 60 13.48 -7.11 6.43
C ARG A 60 13.07 -8.38 7.17
N THR A 61 12.43 -8.25 8.33
CA THR A 61 12.24 -9.38 9.26
C THR A 61 10.82 -9.89 9.35
N ALA A 62 9.84 -9.10 8.91
CA ALA A 62 8.43 -9.47 8.95
C ALA A 62 7.87 -9.75 7.55
N HIS A 63 6.83 -10.59 7.50
CA HIS A 63 5.97 -10.62 6.32
C HIS A 63 5.42 -9.20 6.08
N PRO A 64 5.40 -8.67 4.84
CA PRO A 64 5.13 -7.25 4.64
C PRO A 64 3.78 -6.81 5.22
N ALA A 65 2.75 -7.65 5.07
CA ALA A 65 1.44 -7.36 5.66
C ALA A 65 1.43 -7.34 7.20
N ALA A 66 2.31 -8.10 7.85
CA ALA A 66 2.46 -8.10 9.30
C ALA A 66 3.27 -6.89 9.81
N ALA A 67 4.22 -6.39 9.00
CA ALA A 67 5.02 -5.20 9.34
C ALA A 67 4.26 -3.89 9.21
N ALA A 68 3.23 -3.83 8.35
CA ALA A 68 2.61 -2.57 7.92
C ALA A 68 2.14 -1.68 9.07
N ALA A 69 1.48 -2.25 10.09
CA ALA A 69 1.00 -1.48 11.24
C ALA A 69 2.15 -0.90 12.09
N SER A 70 3.20 -1.70 12.34
CA SER A 70 4.38 -1.24 13.08
C SER A 70 5.15 -0.18 12.30
N VAL A 71 5.34 -0.38 11.00
CA VAL A 71 6.02 0.60 10.13
C VAL A 71 5.22 1.90 10.07
N ALA A 72 3.89 1.84 9.97
CA ALA A 72 3.04 3.03 10.05
C ALA A 72 3.20 3.77 11.38
N GLY A 73 3.26 3.03 12.50
CA GLY A 73 3.51 3.60 13.83
C GLY A 73 4.85 4.34 13.91
N PHE A 74 5.94 3.71 13.45
CA PHE A 74 7.26 4.36 13.43
C PHE A 74 7.31 5.57 12.50
N ALA A 75 6.67 5.51 11.33
CA ALA A 75 6.61 6.63 10.40
C ALA A 75 5.82 7.81 11.00
N ALA A 76 4.72 7.54 11.68
CA ALA A 76 3.92 8.56 12.38
C ALA A 76 4.66 9.14 13.60
N GLU A 77 5.40 8.32 14.36
CA GLU A 77 6.23 8.79 15.47
C GLU A 77 7.35 9.71 14.96
N ALA A 78 8.02 9.34 13.88
CA ALA A 78 9.04 10.19 13.26
C ALA A 78 8.46 11.55 12.81
N ALA A 79 7.27 11.55 12.22
CA ALA A 79 6.53 12.77 11.87
C ALA A 79 6.24 13.66 13.11
N GLY A 80 5.91 13.05 14.25
CA GLY A 80 5.67 13.77 15.51
C GLY A 80 6.93 14.25 16.26
N ALA A 81 8.11 13.74 15.89
CA ALA A 81 9.38 14.00 16.59
C ALA A 81 10.11 15.28 16.15
N GLY A 82 9.39 16.26 15.61
CA GLY A 82 9.96 17.52 15.10
C GLY A 82 10.66 17.38 13.75
N THR A 83 10.33 16.33 12.99
CA THR A 83 10.60 16.31 11.54
C THR A 83 9.50 17.08 10.82
N GLU A 84 9.73 17.41 9.56
CA GLU A 84 8.71 18.03 8.70
C GLU A 84 8.24 16.97 7.69
N PRO A 85 7.14 16.25 8.02
CA PRO A 85 6.55 15.18 7.19
C PRO A 85 5.83 15.75 5.97
N PRO A 86 5.52 14.91 4.95
CA PRO A 86 4.99 15.41 3.69
C PRO A 86 3.52 15.85 3.78
N GLU A 87 3.06 16.57 2.75
CA GLU A 87 1.67 16.87 2.42
C GLU A 87 1.19 15.99 1.22
N PRO A 88 0.94 14.68 1.42
CA PRO A 88 0.75 13.74 0.32
C PRO A 88 -0.59 13.88 -0.40
N PHE A 89 -0.53 13.91 -1.73
CA PHE A 89 -1.67 13.78 -2.64
C PHE A 89 -1.26 13.01 -3.90
N GLY A 90 -2.20 12.79 -4.82
CA GLY A 90 -1.83 12.25 -6.13
C GLY A 90 -2.99 11.61 -6.86
N SER A 91 -2.72 10.45 -7.46
CA SER A 91 -3.73 9.74 -8.25
C SER A 91 -3.42 8.27 -8.39
N ALA A 92 -4.46 7.49 -8.70
CA ALA A 92 -4.32 6.12 -9.15
C ALA A 92 -5.22 5.85 -10.34
N GLU A 93 -4.82 4.93 -11.21
CA GLU A 93 -5.53 4.52 -12.40
C GLU A 93 -5.58 2.99 -12.46
N LEU A 94 -6.77 2.45 -12.70
CA LEU A 94 -7.00 1.02 -12.82
C LEU A 94 -6.95 0.61 -14.28
N PHE A 95 -6.28 -0.49 -14.57
CA PHE A 95 -6.21 -1.11 -15.88
C PHE A 95 -6.70 -2.56 -15.82
N ALA A 96 -7.40 -3.02 -16.86
CA ALA A 96 -7.74 -4.43 -17.07
C ALA A 96 -7.97 -4.70 -18.56
N GLY A 97 -7.52 -5.85 -19.06
CA GLY A 97 -7.61 -6.20 -20.48
C GLY A 97 -6.93 -5.20 -21.42
N GLY A 98 -5.80 -4.64 -21.00
CA GLY A 98 -5.03 -3.63 -21.74
C GLY A 98 -5.68 -2.25 -21.84
N ARG A 99 -6.74 -1.98 -21.06
CA ARG A 99 -7.49 -0.72 -21.12
C ARG A 99 -7.56 -0.06 -19.74
N SER A 100 -7.52 1.27 -19.72
CA SER A 100 -7.83 2.04 -18.52
C SER A 100 -9.33 1.94 -18.21
N LEU A 101 -9.63 1.66 -16.95
CA LEU A 101 -10.97 1.72 -16.34
C LEU A 101 -11.19 3.03 -15.57
N GLY A 102 -10.27 3.99 -15.71
CA GLY A 102 -10.38 5.36 -15.22
C GLY A 102 -9.38 5.72 -14.14
N ARG A 103 -8.96 6.98 -14.14
CA ARG A 103 -8.12 7.61 -13.10
C ARG A 103 -8.98 8.18 -11.98
N ARG A 104 -8.50 8.07 -10.75
CA ARG A 104 -9.08 8.63 -9.53
C ARG A 104 -8.04 9.47 -8.81
N ALA A 105 -8.47 10.62 -8.29
CA ALA A 105 -7.61 11.46 -7.46
C ALA A 105 -7.48 10.83 -6.06
N LEU A 106 -6.27 10.90 -5.51
CA LEU A 106 -5.98 10.63 -4.11
C LEU A 106 -6.05 12.00 -3.41
N ASP A 107 -7.19 12.25 -2.78
CA ASP A 107 -7.56 13.60 -2.35
C ASP A 107 -6.61 14.13 -1.27
N ARG A 108 -6.27 15.40 -1.40
CA ARG A 108 -5.41 16.12 -0.45
C ARG A 108 -6.15 16.54 0.83
N SER A 109 -7.49 16.50 0.84
CA SER A 109 -8.24 17.03 1.99
C SER A 109 -7.92 16.25 3.27
N GLY A 110 -7.41 16.98 4.26
CA GLY A 110 -7.00 16.41 5.55
C GLY A 110 -5.66 15.64 5.54
N GLN A 111 -4.91 15.66 4.43
CA GLN A 111 -3.61 14.97 4.31
C GLN A 111 -2.47 15.97 4.45
N ARG A 112 -2.32 16.57 5.63
CA ARG A 112 -1.23 17.49 5.95
C ARG A 112 -0.29 16.86 6.95
N ASP A 113 1.00 17.17 6.81
CA ASP A 113 2.06 16.83 7.74
C ASP A 113 1.98 15.36 8.20
N THR A 114 1.85 14.43 7.25
CA THR A 114 1.55 13.03 7.58
C THR A 114 2.30 12.03 6.70
N CYS A 115 2.93 11.06 7.37
CA CYS A 115 3.50 9.88 6.73
C CYS A 115 2.48 8.75 6.52
N THR A 116 1.24 8.92 7.01
CA THR A 116 0.19 7.89 6.94
C THR A 116 -1.12 8.51 6.42
N PRO A 117 -1.15 8.98 5.16
CA PRO A 117 -2.36 9.54 4.61
C PRO A 117 -3.48 8.49 4.52
N GLY A 118 -4.70 8.93 4.81
CA GLY A 118 -5.92 8.15 4.68
C GLY A 118 -6.96 8.93 3.88
N TRP A 119 -7.37 8.41 2.72
CA TRP A 119 -8.26 9.11 1.80
C TRP A 119 -9.72 8.83 2.15
N LYS A 120 -10.48 9.89 2.46
CA LYS A 120 -11.89 9.79 2.86
C LYS A 120 -12.79 9.51 1.67
N GLY A 121 -13.42 8.34 1.69
CA GLY A 121 -14.15 7.81 0.54
C GLY A 121 -13.14 7.25 -0.44
N PRO A 122 -13.17 5.93 -0.72
CA PRO A 122 -12.10 5.37 -1.51
C PRO A 122 -12.21 5.92 -2.94
N PRO A 123 -11.12 6.32 -3.61
CA PRO A 123 -11.02 6.12 -5.04
C PRO A 123 -11.43 4.68 -5.36
N THR A 124 -12.69 4.52 -5.77
CA THR A 124 -13.32 3.21 -5.91
C THR A 124 -13.56 2.94 -7.38
N TRP A 125 -13.16 1.74 -7.80
CA TRP A 125 -13.58 1.14 -9.06
C TRP A 125 -14.55 0.01 -8.75
N ARG A 126 -15.63 -0.04 -9.52
CA ARG A 126 -16.69 -1.06 -9.40
C ARG A 126 -16.69 -1.93 -10.64
N ARG A 127 -17.18 -3.17 -10.48
CA ARG A 127 -17.28 -4.18 -11.53
C ARG A 127 -15.95 -4.42 -12.23
N VAL A 128 -14.87 -4.44 -11.46
CA VAL A 128 -13.51 -4.66 -11.95
C VAL A 128 -13.32 -6.14 -12.26
N PRO A 129 -13.03 -6.53 -13.51
CA PRO A 129 -12.73 -7.92 -13.80
C PRO A 129 -11.35 -8.31 -13.25
N LEU A 130 -11.25 -9.46 -12.59
CA LEU A 130 -9.96 -10.03 -12.13
C LEU A 130 -9.18 -10.74 -13.25
N ALA A 131 -9.10 -10.09 -14.41
CA ALA A 131 -8.34 -10.56 -15.58
C ALA A 131 -6.83 -10.67 -15.25
N PRO A 132 -6.06 -11.55 -15.91
CA PRO A 132 -4.64 -11.75 -15.59
C PRO A 132 -3.77 -10.48 -15.56
N ASP A 133 -4.12 -9.47 -16.34
CA ASP A 133 -3.39 -8.22 -16.51
C ASP A 133 -3.96 -7.04 -15.67
N VAL A 134 -4.95 -7.31 -14.81
CA VAL A 134 -5.52 -6.28 -13.94
C VAL A 134 -4.45 -5.72 -13.02
N HIS A 135 -4.34 -4.40 -12.97
CA HIS A 135 -3.46 -3.71 -12.05
C HIS A 135 -3.90 -2.26 -11.80
N VAL A 136 -3.50 -1.72 -10.66
CA VAL A 136 -3.63 -0.31 -10.32
C VAL A 136 -2.25 0.33 -10.37
N SER A 137 -2.09 1.41 -11.12
CA SER A 137 -0.89 2.23 -11.13
C SER A 137 -1.17 3.56 -10.45
N GLY A 138 -0.27 4.02 -9.58
CA GLY A 138 -0.45 5.27 -8.87
C GLY A 138 0.84 6.07 -8.69
N GLU A 139 0.65 7.33 -8.32
CA GLU A 139 1.69 8.31 -8.05
C GLU A 139 1.30 9.13 -6.84
N LEU A 140 2.25 9.31 -5.93
CA LEU A 140 2.16 10.19 -4.77
C LEU A 140 3.14 11.34 -4.94
N ILE A 141 2.67 12.52 -4.54
CA ILE A 141 3.33 13.81 -4.66
C ILE A 141 3.26 14.46 -3.29
N ASP A 142 4.37 15.05 -2.90
CA ASP A 142 4.50 15.90 -1.74
C ASP A 142 4.26 17.34 -2.17
N ARG A 143 3.42 18.05 -1.41
CA ARG A 143 3.04 19.40 -1.78
C ARG A 143 3.94 20.41 -1.10
N ASP A 144 4.59 21.21 -1.91
CA ASP A 144 5.46 22.28 -1.45
C ASP A 144 4.88 23.67 -1.74
N LEU A 145 5.44 24.69 -1.09
CA LEU A 145 5.09 26.09 -1.38
C LEU A 145 5.62 26.55 -2.75
N VAL A 146 6.73 25.97 -3.22
CA VAL A 146 7.46 26.43 -4.41
C VAL A 146 7.41 25.40 -5.54
N SER A 147 7.73 24.14 -5.26
CA SER A 147 7.78 23.08 -6.27
C SER A 147 7.50 21.75 -5.61
N ASP A 148 6.38 21.14 -5.96
CA ASP A 148 5.99 19.82 -5.48
C ASP A 148 7.06 18.76 -5.79
N ASP A 149 7.36 17.91 -4.81
CA ASP A 149 8.29 16.81 -4.93
C ASP A 149 7.57 15.47 -5.20
N VAL A 150 8.13 14.64 -6.08
CA VAL A 150 7.58 13.30 -6.30
C VAL A 150 7.95 12.43 -5.09
N ILE A 151 6.93 11.88 -4.42
CA ILE A 151 7.14 10.89 -3.36
C ILE A 151 7.48 9.54 -3.99
N GLY A 152 6.73 9.15 -5.01
CA GLY A 152 7.01 7.93 -5.74
C GLY A 152 5.82 7.40 -6.51
N ARG A 153 6.08 6.33 -7.27
CA ARG A 153 5.08 5.62 -8.05
C ARG A 153 4.94 4.20 -7.53
N PHE A 154 3.73 3.68 -7.65
CA PHE A 154 3.41 2.32 -7.21
C PHE A 154 2.54 1.58 -8.22
N ALA A 155 2.62 0.26 -8.19
CA ALA A 155 1.82 -0.65 -8.98
C ALA A 155 1.34 -1.82 -8.10
N ILE A 156 0.03 -2.06 -8.12
CA ILE A 156 -0.65 -3.12 -7.41
C ILE A 156 -1.24 -4.07 -8.44
N HIS A 157 -0.65 -5.25 -8.55
CA HIS A 157 -1.04 -6.26 -9.54
C HIS A 157 -2.13 -7.20 -9.01
N ARG A 158 -2.69 -7.98 -9.93
CA ARG A 158 -3.73 -8.99 -9.68
C ARG A 158 -3.53 -9.81 -8.41
N ASP A 159 -2.32 -10.33 -8.18
CA ASP A 159 -2.08 -11.23 -7.04
C ASP A 159 -2.29 -10.51 -5.70
N HIS A 160 -1.88 -9.24 -5.59
CA HIS A 160 -2.18 -8.39 -4.43
C HIS A 160 -3.69 -8.17 -4.28
N LEU A 161 -4.42 -7.96 -5.38
CA LEU A 161 -5.88 -7.78 -5.34
C LEU A 161 -6.59 -9.07 -4.88
N VAL A 162 -6.10 -10.23 -5.30
CA VAL A 162 -6.62 -11.54 -4.88
C VAL A 162 -6.34 -11.80 -3.41
N GLU A 163 -5.15 -11.44 -2.91
CA GLU A 163 -4.82 -11.51 -1.49
C GLU A 163 -5.71 -10.59 -0.65
N ALA A 164 -5.90 -9.34 -1.07
CA ALA A 164 -6.80 -8.40 -0.41
C ALA A 164 -8.25 -8.90 -0.39
N LEU A 165 -8.73 -9.45 -1.51
CA LEU A 165 -10.06 -10.05 -1.61
C LEU A 165 -10.25 -11.20 -0.60
N ARG A 166 -9.23 -12.05 -0.46
CA ARG A 166 -9.25 -13.18 0.48
C ARG A 166 -9.15 -12.70 1.93
N ALA A 167 -8.43 -11.61 2.19
CA ALA A 167 -8.28 -11.05 3.52
C ALA A 167 -9.60 -10.47 4.06
N ARG A 168 -10.52 -10.03 3.17
CA ARG A 168 -11.84 -9.45 3.55
C ARG A 168 -11.72 -8.30 4.55
N THR A 169 -10.67 -7.50 4.39
CA THR A 169 -10.33 -6.34 5.21
C THR A 169 -9.42 -5.42 4.41
N VAL A 170 -9.09 -4.26 4.97
CA VAL A 170 -8.03 -3.39 4.44
C VAL A 170 -6.71 -4.15 4.45
N TYR A 171 -6.12 -4.30 3.26
CA TYR A 171 -4.93 -5.09 3.02
C TYR A 171 -3.74 -4.19 2.64
N PRO A 172 -2.63 -4.23 3.39
CA PRO A 172 -1.42 -3.50 3.05
C PRO A 172 -0.62 -4.21 1.96
N VAL A 173 -0.37 -3.51 0.86
CA VAL A 173 0.51 -3.95 -0.23
C VAL A 173 1.86 -3.26 -0.08
N ALA A 174 2.93 -4.03 0.02
CA ALA A 174 4.28 -3.49 0.07
C ALA A 174 4.74 -3.04 -1.32
N VAL A 175 5.13 -1.77 -1.43
CA VAL A 175 5.56 -1.14 -2.69
C VAL A 175 6.89 -0.40 -2.56
N GLY A 176 7.58 -0.56 -1.41
CA GLY A 176 8.86 0.10 -1.11
C GLY A 176 9.94 -0.07 -2.18
N ASN A 177 9.99 -1.23 -2.84
CA ASN A 177 10.95 -1.51 -3.91
C ASN A 177 10.64 -0.78 -5.23
N GLN A 178 9.46 -0.17 -5.38
CA GLN A 178 9.04 0.55 -6.60
C GLN A 178 9.33 2.06 -6.51
N ALA A 179 9.42 2.60 -5.29
CA ALA A 179 9.50 4.03 -5.02
C ALA A 179 10.76 4.42 -4.24
N ALA A 180 11.89 3.75 -4.49
CA ALA A 180 13.16 4.00 -3.78
C ALA A 180 13.04 4.03 -2.24
N GLY A 181 12.10 3.26 -1.68
CA GLY A 181 11.81 3.23 -0.24
C GLY A 181 10.99 4.41 0.29
N GLN A 182 10.47 5.29 -0.57
CA GLN A 182 9.70 6.47 -0.15
C GLN A 182 8.20 6.18 0.01
N VAL A 183 7.61 5.30 -0.81
CA VAL A 183 6.27 4.73 -0.57
C VAL A 183 6.44 3.31 -0.06
N LEU A 184 6.18 3.07 1.22
CA LEU A 184 6.44 1.79 1.87
C LEU A 184 5.29 0.80 1.65
N PHE A 185 4.07 1.27 1.90
CA PHE A 185 2.85 0.50 1.75
C PHE A 185 1.73 1.32 1.11
N VAL A 186 0.84 0.65 0.39
CA VAL A 186 -0.46 1.19 -0.03
C VAL A 186 -1.55 0.27 0.51
N TRP A 187 -2.55 0.86 1.17
CA TRP A 187 -3.67 0.12 1.75
C TRP A 187 -4.80 0.05 0.74
N ILE A 188 -5.22 -1.17 0.44
CA ILE A 188 -6.32 -1.42 -0.49
C ILE A 188 -7.41 -2.24 0.17
N GLU A 189 -8.61 -2.09 -0.35
CA GLU A 189 -9.74 -2.92 0.02
C GLU A 189 -10.34 -3.50 -1.25
N VAL A 190 -10.56 -4.81 -1.25
CA VAL A 190 -11.12 -5.53 -2.39
C VAL A 190 -12.29 -6.40 -1.92
N TRP A 191 -13.46 -6.21 -2.52
CA TRP A 191 -14.68 -6.93 -2.18
C TRP A 191 -15.30 -7.59 -3.41
N PRO A 192 -15.96 -8.75 -3.28
CA PRO A 192 -16.75 -9.32 -4.36
C PRO A 192 -17.90 -8.36 -4.74
N GLU A 193 -18.21 -8.28 -6.03
CA GLU A 193 -19.34 -7.51 -6.59
C GLU A 193 -20.11 -8.31 -7.63
#